data_AF-A0A814G6U3-F1
#
_entry.id   AF-A0A814G6U3-F1
#
_cell.length_a   1.000
_cell.length_b   1.000
_cell.length_c   1.000
_cell.angle_alpha   90.00
_cell.angle_beta   90.00
_cell.angle_gamma   90.00
#
_symmetry.space_group_name_H-M   'P 1'
#
loop_
_entity.id
_entity.type
_entity.pdbx_description
1 polymer ?
#
loop_
_entity_poly.entity_id
_entity_poly.type
_entity_poly.pdbx_seq_one_letter_code
_entity_poly.pdbx_strand_id
1 'polypeptide(L)'
;MPLNELPIELVQRIMDHMSGEDLILSLYNVCKRLNDIINVYPRYQTLTSLNFSRKNLDAQKFQQLAKFLETNSTITSMSFMHNRIGSEGAKYLATILEKNTAITELYFSHENIGEDGAKHLANVLKTNTTLTNLTLESDNIGSKGAYSLAQALRINRTLTDLNLERNRIGNTGARHFARALNQNTGSDILIIMPSHINTQYSSDEIELINRVHARFPNNEPTRFLFFYTNQSPYSNFYPSKITENGIEFHSTEQYMMYHKAKLFKDEEIADAILHAATPGKCRGLGRRVKNFEADIWWNNRTRIVSEGNYLKFTQNATLKDLLLNQQDTPFVEASPSDAIWGVGLAENDPLIQQRSTWKGLNLMGYLLTDIVHRLRDTITKDDAQD
;
A
#
# COMPACT_ATOMS: atom_id res chain seq x y z
N MET A 1 -18.74 7.59 -50.74
CA MET A 1 -19.67 8.30 -49.85
C MET A 1 -18.88 9.25 -48.99
N PRO A 2 -19.29 10.53 -48.90
CA PRO A 2 -18.78 11.39 -47.84
C PRO A 2 -19.17 10.81 -46.47
N LEU A 3 -18.32 11.01 -45.46
CA LEU A 3 -18.45 10.41 -44.12
C LEU A 3 -19.77 10.78 -43.39
N ASN A 4 -20.47 11.79 -43.90
CA ASN A 4 -21.75 12.35 -43.43
C ASN A 4 -22.99 11.50 -43.77
N GLU A 5 -22.84 10.39 -44.49
CA GLU A 5 -23.93 9.47 -44.83
C GLU A 5 -23.72 8.06 -44.24
N LEU A 6 -22.69 7.87 -43.42
CA LEU A 6 -22.28 6.55 -42.92
C LEU A 6 -22.96 6.19 -41.58
N PRO A 7 -23.41 4.93 -41.38
CA PRO A 7 -23.90 4.45 -40.09
C PRO A 7 -22.87 4.62 -38.96
N ILE A 8 -23.34 4.77 -37.73
CA ILE A 8 -22.50 5.00 -36.54
C ILE A 8 -21.41 3.91 -36.35
N GLU A 9 -21.74 2.66 -36.67
CA GLU A 9 -20.80 1.53 -36.65
C GLU A 9 -19.66 1.71 -37.66
N LEU A 10 -19.93 2.39 -38.78
CA LEU A 10 -18.94 2.67 -39.81
C LEU A 10 -18.07 3.87 -39.45
N VAL A 11 -18.63 4.89 -38.77
CA VAL A 11 -17.83 5.97 -38.17
C VAL A 11 -16.89 5.42 -37.09
N GLN A 12 -17.38 4.51 -36.25
CA GLN A 12 -16.58 3.87 -35.19
C GLN A 12 -15.49 2.97 -35.78
N ARG A 13 -15.81 2.16 -36.81
CA ARG A 13 -14.80 1.41 -37.57
C ARG A 13 -13.76 2.31 -38.23
N ILE A 14 -14.16 3.45 -38.76
CA ILE A 14 -13.21 4.41 -39.34
C ILE A 14 -12.28 4.93 -38.24
N MET A 15 -12.79 5.33 -37.08
CA MET A 15 -11.97 5.77 -35.94
C MET A 15 -11.04 4.65 -35.42
N ASP A 16 -11.50 3.40 -35.38
CA ASP A 16 -10.70 2.25 -34.96
C ASP A 16 -9.52 2.01 -35.90
N HIS A 17 -9.74 2.16 -37.22
CA HIS A 17 -8.73 1.96 -38.26
C HIS A 17 -7.87 3.20 -38.58
N MET A 18 -8.21 4.39 -38.08
CA MET A 18 -7.35 5.56 -38.21
C MET A 18 -6.03 5.35 -37.46
N SER A 19 -4.92 5.60 -38.15
CA SER A 19 -3.59 5.58 -37.53
C SER A 19 -3.48 6.64 -36.45
N GLY A 20 -2.60 6.44 -35.47
CA GLY A 20 -2.32 7.47 -34.47
C GLY A 20 -1.93 8.80 -35.13
N GLU A 21 -1.16 8.78 -36.23
CA GLU A 21 -0.73 9.99 -36.95
C GLU A 21 -1.89 10.72 -37.66
N ASP A 22 -2.84 10.00 -38.27
CA ASP A 22 -4.05 10.59 -38.89
C ASP A 22 -5.03 11.15 -37.85
N LEU A 23 -5.07 10.54 -36.67
CA LEU A 23 -5.82 11.04 -35.52
C LEU A 23 -5.14 12.30 -34.95
N ILE A 24 -3.80 12.28 -34.83
CA ILE A 24 -2.95 13.35 -34.25
C ILE A 24 -2.96 14.62 -35.10
N LEU A 25 -2.81 14.52 -36.43
CA LEU A 25 -2.81 15.68 -37.34
C LEU A 25 -4.15 16.43 -37.35
N SER A 26 -5.16 15.88 -36.69
CA SER A 26 -6.48 16.46 -36.70
C SER A 26 -7.28 16.19 -35.42
N LEU A 27 -6.69 16.02 -34.24
CA LEU A 27 -7.47 15.88 -32.98
C LEU A 27 -8.48 17.02 -32.81
N TYR A 28 -8.09 18.24 -33.17
CA TYR A 28 -8.99 19.39 -33.28
C TYR A 28 -10.10 19.17 -34.32
N ASN A 29 -9.79 18.66 -35.51
CA ASN A 29 -10.80 18.38 -36.55
C ASN A 29 -11.67 17.17 -36.21
N VAL A 30 -11.18 16.17 -35.48
CA VAL A 30 -11.93 15.03 -34.96
C VAL A 30 -12.92 15.54 -33.92
N CYS A 31 -12.47 16.30 -32.92
CA CYS A 31 -13.34 16.95 -31.94
C CYS A 31 -14.36 17.89 -32.58
N LYS A 32 -13.93 18.75 -33.52
CA LYS A 32 -14.81 19.66 -34.25
C LYS A 32 -15.83 18.90 -35.10
N ARG A 33 -15.40 17.88 -35.86
CA ARG A 33 -16.29 17.05 -36.68
C ARG A 33 -17.25 16.24 -35.82
N LEU A 34 -16.81 15.69 -34.69
CA LEU A 34 -17.69 15.00 -33.73
C LEU A 34 -18.74 15.96 -33.16
N ASN A 35 -18.32 17.18 -32.79
CA ASN A 35 -19.23 18.21 -32.30
C ASN A 35 -20.22 18.67 -33.39
N ASP A 36 -19.76 18.84 -34.63
CA ASP A 36 -20.58 19.20 -35.79
C ASP A 36 -21.58 18.08 -36.12
N ILE A 37 -21.18 16.81 -36.04
CA ILE A 37 -22.06 15.65 -36.27
C ILE A 37 -23.15 15.58 -35.19
N ILE A 38 -22.79 15.74 -33.91
CA ILE A 38 -23.74 15.67 -32.78
C ILE A 38 -24.74 16.84 -32.84
N ASN A 39 -24.29 18.05 -33.18
CA ASN A 39 -25.13 19.25 -33.23
C ASN A 39 -26.04 19.30 -34.46
N VAL A 40 -25.57 18.86 -35.64
CA VAL A 40 -26.34 18.94 -36.89
C VAL A 40 -27.34 17.79 -37.04
N TYR A 41 -27.07 16.64 -36.42
CA TYR A 41 -27.89 15.44 -36.57
C TYR A 41 -28.21 14.82 -35.20
N PRO A 42 -29.23 15.32 -34.49
CA PRO A 42 -29.65 14.82 -33.18
C PRO A 42 -29.98 13.31 -33.15
N ARG A 43 -30.21 12.68 -34.30
CA ARG A 43 -30.41 11.23 -34.43
C ARG A 43 -29.15 10.39 -34.16
N TYR A 44 -27.95 10.98 -34.18
CA TYR A 44 -26.70 10.34 -33.76
C TYR A 44 -26.38 10.54 -32.27
N GLN A 45 -27.34 11.04 -31.47
CA GLN A 45 -27.28 11.05 -29.99
C GLN A 45 -27.00 9.66 -29.36
N THR A 46 -27.03 8.59 -30.15
CA THR A 46 -26.67 7.23 -29.74
C THR A 46 -25.17 7.00 -29.59
N LEU A 47 -24.28 7.93 -30.01
CA LEU A 47 -22.84 7.78 -29.79
C LEU A 47 -22.49 8.09 -28.33
N THR A 48 -22.55 7.04 -27.51
CA THR A 48 -22.29 7.12 -26.07
C THR A 48 -20.90 6.63 -25.68
N SER A 49 -20.18 5.96 -26.59
CA SER A 49 -18.86 5.39 -26.32
C SER A 49 -17.79 5.84 -27.32
N LEU A 50 -16.58 6.17 -26.86
CA LEU A 50 -15.42 6.42 -27.71
C LEU A 50 -14.18 5.63 -27.26
N ASN A 51 -13.37 5.18 -28.22
CA ASN A 51 -12.12 4.47 -27.97
C ASN A 51 -10.93 5.17 -28.61
N PHE A 52 -10.05 5.70 -27.77
CA PHE A 52 -8.78 6.34 -28.11
C PHE A 52 -7.56 5.49 -27.69
N SER A 53 -7.76 4.20 -27.43
CA SER A 53 -6.68 3.31 -27.01
C SER A 53 -5.62 3.13 -28.10
N ARG A 54 -4.34 3.08 -27.70
CA ARG A 54 -3.19 2.86 -28.60
C ARG A 54 -3.06 3.89 -29.74
N LYS A 55 -3.46 5.14 -29.50
CA LYS A 55 -3.42 6.23 -30.49
C LYS A 55 -2.22 7.16 -30.32
N ASN A 56 -1.23 6.78 -29.52
CA ASN A 56 -0.02 7.55 -29.23
C ASN A 56 -0.34 8.97 -28.71
N LEU A 57 -1.35 9.04 -27.83
CA LEU A 57 -1.73 10.26 -27.13
C LEU A 57 -0.72 10.54 -26.01
N ASP A 58 -0.20 11.75 -25.99
CA ASP A 58 0.57 12.31 -24.89
C ASP A 58 -0.26 13.37 -24.16
N ALA A 59 0.26 13.92 -23.07
CA ALA A 59 -0.43 14.94 -22.28
C ALA A 59 -0.90 16.15 -23.11
N GLN A 60 -0.11 16.61 -24.08
CA GLN A 60 -0.45 17.79 -24.90
C GLN A 60 -1.59 17.49 -25.86
N LYS A 61 -1.58 16.32 -26.49
CA LYS A 61 -2.68 15.85 -27.35
C LYS A 61 -3.95 15.63 -26.54
N PHE A 62 -3.82 15.04 -25.35
CA PHE A 62 -4.95 14.83 -24.46
C PHE A 62 -5.57 16.14 -23.97
N GLN A 63 -4.75 17.18 -23.72
CA GLN A 63 -5.25 18.52 -23.39
C GLN A 63 -6.15 19.11 -24.49
N GLN A 64 -5.83 18.87 -25.76
CA GLN A 64 -6.65 19.36 -26.88
C GLN A 64 -8.01 18.66 -26.93
N LEU A 65 -8.06 17.36 -26.57
CA LEU A 65 -9.31 16.61 -26.41
C LEU A 65 -10.14 17.13 -25.23
N ALA A 66 -9.49 17.54 -24.14
CA ALA A 66 -10.15 17.93 -22.90
C ALA A 66 -11.23 18.98 -23.11
N LYS A 67 -10.97 20.02 -23.92
CA LYS A 67 -11.93 21.10 -24.17
C LYS A 67 -13.24 20.60 -24.82
N PHE A 68 -13.17 19.60 -25.69
CA PHE A 68 -14.36 18.98 -26.28
C PHE A 68 -15.12 18.19 -25.21
N LEU A 69 -14.40 17.35 -24.46
CA LEU A 69 -14.98 16.48 -23.44
C LEU A 69 -15.61 17.25 -22.29
N GLU A 70 -15.07 18.40 -21.89
CA GLU A 70 -15.67 19.25 -20.85
C GLU A 70 -17.11 19.67 -21.17
N THR A 71 -17.45 19.84 -22.44
CA THR A 71 -18.76 20.35 -22.88
C THR A 71 -19.68 19.28 -23.46
N ASN A 72 -19.15 18.08 -23.73
CA ASN A 72 -19.93 17.01 -24.32
C ASN A 72 -20.87 16.38 -23.28
N SER A 73 -22.14 16.24 -23.63
CA SER A 73 -23.17 15.66 -22.75
C SER A 73 -23.69 14.30 -23.22
N THR A 74 -23.14 13.74 -24.30
CA THR A 74 -23.67 12.52 -24.94
C THR A 74 -22.78 11.30 -24.70
N ILE A 75 -21.47 11.50 -24.56
CA ILE A 75 -20.50 10.42 -24.37
C ILE A 75 -20.44 10.07 -22.88
N THR A 76 -20.82 8.83 -22.58
CA THR A 76 -20.86 8.29 -21.22
C THR A 76 -19.70 7.34 -20.94
N SER A 77 -19.12 6.72 -21.98
CA SER A 77 -18.04 5.73 -21.85
C SER A 77 -16.84 6.10 -22.72
N MET A 78 -15.63 6.11 -22.13
CA MET A 78 -14.41 6.41 -22.88
C MET A 78 -13.24 5.53 -22.50
N SER A 79 -12.48 5.11 -23.52
CA SER A 79 -11.25 4.36 -23.33
C SER A 79 -10.04 5.11 -23.89
N PHE A 80 -8.99 5.24 -23.09
CA PHE A 80 -7.73 5.88 -23.45
C PHE A 80 -6.54 4.96 -23.27
N MET A 81 -6.75 3.64 -23.18
CA MET A 81 -5.71 2.72 -22.71
C MET A 81 -4.49 2.63 -23.63
N HIS A 82 -3.33 2.31 -23.05
CA HIS A 82 -2.06 2.10 -23.78
C HIS A 82 -1.62 3.30 -24.63
N ASN A 83 -1.70 4.49 -24.05
CA ASN A 83 -1.11 5.72 -24.54
C ASN A 83 0.03 6.15 -23.60
N ARG A 84 0.43 7.43 -23.65
CA ARG A 84 1.49 8.03 -22.83
C ARG A 84 1.00 9.33 -22.21
N ILE A 85 -0.25 9.34 -21.75
CA ILE A 85 -0.93 10.55 -21.29
C ILE A 85 -0.28 11.10 -20.01
N GLY A 86 0.19 10.22 -19.11
CA GLY A 86 0.99 10.59 -17.94
C GLY A 86 0.25 11.40 -16.87
N SER A 87 1.00 11.84 -15.85
CA SER A 87 0.45 12.58 -14.70
C SER A 87 -0.21 13.91 -15.08
N GLU A 88 0.39 14.69 -15.99
CA GLU A 88 -0.20 15.94 -16.49
C GLU A 88 -1.50 15.69 -17.26
N GLY A 89 -1.59 14.60 -17.99
CA GLY A 89 -2.83 14.24 -18.66
C GLY A 89 -3.92 13.77 -17.68
N ALA A 90 -3.57 13.06 -16.60
CA ALA A 90 -4.50 12.75 -15.52
C ALA A 90 -5.04 14.01 -14.81
N LYS A 91 -4.24 15.09 -14.75
CA LYS A 91 -4.71 16.41 -14.29
C LYS A 91 -5.73 17.03 -15.24
N TYR A 92 -5.52 16.97 -16.55
CA TYR A 92 -6.54 17.39 -17.52
C TYR A 92 -7.80 16.53 -17.44
N LEU A 93 -7.65 15.23 -17.20
CA LEU A 93 -8.78 14.35 -16.99
C LEU A 93 -9.57 14.75 -15.75
N ALA A 94 -8.89 15.12 -14.66
CA ALA A 94 -9.55 15.63 -13.47
C ALA A 94 -10.34 16.92 -13.76
N THR A 95 -9.82 17.84 -14.58
CA THR A 95 -10.58 19.05 -14.97
C THR A 95 -11.79 18.73 -15.85
N ILE A 96 -11.71 17.70 -16.69
CA ILE A 96 -12.85 17.21 -17.47
C ILE A 96 -13.93 16.68 -16.53
N LEU A 97 -13.57 15.79 -15.60
CA LEU A 97 -14.51 15.14 -14.66
C LEU A 97 -15.12 16.11 -13.65
N GLU A 98 -14.53 17.29 -13.46
CA GLU A 98 -15.10 18.35 -12.62
C GLU A 98 -16.29 19.05 -13.29
N LYS A 99 -16.27 19.16 -14.63
CA LYS A 99 -17.28 19.89 -15.42
C LYS A 99 -18.26 18.95 -16.13
N ASN A 100 -17.76 17.83 -16.64
CA ASN A 100 -18.53 16.88 -17.39
C ASN A 100 -19.41 16.05 -16.44
N THR A 101 -20.71 16.00 -16.76
CA THR A 101 -21.73 15.28 -15.97
C THR A 101 -22.34 14.10 -16.74
N ALA A 102 -21.79 13.74 -17.89
CA ALA A 102 -22.26 12.63 -18.72
C ALA A 102 -21.40 11.37 -18.57
N ILE A 103 -20.09 11.51 -18.33
CA ILE A 103 -19.17 10.37 -18.25
C ILE A 103 -19.45 9.54 -16.99
N THR A 104 -19.76 8.26 -17.20
CA THR A 104 -20.02 7.24 -16.19
C THR A 104 -18.96 6.14 -16.19
N GLU A 105 -18.30 5.90 -17.32
CA GLU A 105 -17.28 4.85 -17.47
C GLU A 105 -16.00 5.40 -18.10
N LEU A 106 -14.87 5.10 -17.46
CA LEU A 106 -13.57 5.54 -17.94
C LEU A 106 -12.51 4.44 -17.83
N TYR A 107 -11.94 4.07 -18.97
CA TYR A 107 -10.86 3.10 -19.06
C TYR A 107 -9.53 3.82 -19.31
N PHE A 108 -8.76 4.06 -18.25
CA PHE A 108 -7.57 4.95 -18.26
C PHE A 108 -6.30 4.21 -17.83
N SER A 109 -6.16 2.97 -18.30
CA SER A 109 -5.09 2.04 -17.90
C SER A 109 -3.88 2.10 -18.83
N HIS A 110 -2.68 1.78 -18.31
CA HIS A 110 -1.40 1.84 -19.03
C HIS A 110 -0.99 3.26 -19.49
N GLU A 111 -1.33 4.30 -18.71
CA GLU A 111 -1.02 5.70 -19.00
C GLU A 111 0.16 6.26 -18.20
N ASN A 112 0.70 5.50 -17.25
CA ASN A 112 1.82 5.90 -16.40
C ASN A 112 1.53 7.20 -15.61
N ILE A 113 0.34 7.29 -14.99
CA ILE A 113 -0.09 8.49 -14.28
C ILE A 113 0.67 8.73 -12.97
N GLY A 114 1.22 7.66 -12.36
CA GLY A 114 1.98 7.72 -11.13
C GLY A 114 1.19 8.20 -9.90
N GLU A 115 1.91 8.52 -8.82
CA GLU A 115 1.29 8.99 -7.56
C GLU A 115 0.62 10.36 -7.72
N ASP A 116 1.20 11.27 -8.52
CA ASP A 116 0.65 12.61 -8.75
C ASP A 116 -0.62 12.60 -9.59
N GLY A 117 -0.66 11.79 -10.66
CA GLY A 117 -1.88 11.60 -11.45
C GLY A 117 -3.01 11.00 -10.62
N ALA A 118 -2.72 9.98 -9.80
CA ALA A 118 -3.68 9.41 -8.86
C ALA A 118 -4.21 10.44 -7.86
N LYS A 119 -3.37 11.37 -7.39
CA LYS A 119 -3.78 12.47 -6.50
C LYS A 119 -4.73 13.45 -7.19
N HIS A 120 -4.51 13.79 -8.46
CA HIS A 120 -5.42 14.64 -9.23
C HIS A 120 -6.79 13.98 -9.39
N LEU A 121 -6.82 12.71 -9.79
CA LEU A 121 -8.06 11.93 -9.89
C LEU A 121 -8.77 11.81 -8.54
N ALA A 122 -8.04 11.52 -7.48
CA ALA A 122 -8.58 11.48 -6.12
C ALA A 122 -9.26 12.79 -5.72
N ASN A 123 -8.70 13.95 -6.09
CA ASN A 123 -9.31 15.22 -5.73
C ASN A 123 -10.65 15.45 -6.43
N VAL A 124 -10.77 15.14 -7.73
CA VAL A 124 -12.05 15.30 -8.44
C VAL A 124 -13.07 14.24 -8.03
N LEU A 125 -12.64 13.01 -7.72
CA LEU A 125 -13.54 11.95 -7.25
C LEU A 125 -14.27 12.32 -5.97
N LYS A 126 -13.78 13.28 -5.17
CA LYS A 126 -14.49 13.75 -3.97
C LYS A 126 -15.81 14.47 -4.29
N THR A 127 -15.90 15.09 -5.46
CA THR A 127 -17.03 15.94 -5.87
C THR A 127 -17.75 15.41 -7.12
N ASN A 128 -17.09 14.59 -7.94
CA ASN A 128 -17.73 13.97 -9.09
C ASN A 128 -18.82 12.98 -8.63
N THR A 129 -20.00 13.13 -9.22
CA THR A 129 -21.22 12.39 -8.86
C THR A 129 -21.75 11.55 -10.02
N THR A 130 -20.97 11.38 -11.09
CA THR A 130 -21.43 10.72 -12.33
C THR A 130 -20.61 9.48 -12.68
N LEU A 131 -19.31 9.48 -12.37
CA LEU A 131 -18.41 8.37 -12.68
C LEU A 131 -18.70 7.17 -11.77
N THR A 132 -19.11 6.07 -12.39
CA THR A 132 -19.42 4.79 -11.73
C THR A 132 -18.29 3.77 -11.90
N ASN A 133 -17.58 3.79 -13.04
CA ASN A 133 -16.51 2.84 -13.34
C ASN A 133 -15.22 3.55 -13.76
N LEU A 134 -14.10 3.20 -13.11
CA LEU A 134 -12.78 3.72 -13.39
C LEU A 134 -11.73 2.60 -13.41
N THR A 135 -11.03 2.42 -14.53
CA THR A 135 -9.89 1.48 -14.61
C THR A 135 -8.56 2.22 -14.70
N LEU A 136 -7.66 1.91 -13.78
CA LEU A 136 -6.31 2.46 -13.65
C LEU A 136 -5.26 1.34 -13.56
N GLU A 137 -5.45 0.26 -14.32
CA GLU A 137 -4.51 -0.87 -14.34
C GLU A 137 -3.15 -0.43 -14.90
N SER A 138 -2.05 -0.92 -14.30
CA SER A 138 -0.68 -0.71 -14.81
C SER A 138 -0.26 0.77 -14.95
N ASP A 139 -0.65 1.61 -14.00
CA ASP A 139 -0.42 3.07 -14.03
C ASP A 139 0.70 3.58 -13.13
N ASN A 140 1.52 2.66 -12.60
CA ASN A 140 2.61 2.95 -11.67
C ASN A 140 2.15 3.69 -10.39
N ILE A 141 0.92 3.40 -9.93
CA ILE A 141 0.37 3.96 -8.70
C ILE A 141 1.03 3.28 -7.49
N GLY A 142 1.71 4.08 -6.67
CA GLY A 142 2.32 3.65 -5.41
C GLY A 142 1.38 3.79 -4.21
N SER A 143 1.90 3.53 -3.00
CA SER A 143 1.12 3.61 -1.76
C SER A 143 0.58 5.03 -1.48
N LYS A 144 1.26 6.11 -1.91
CA LYS A 144 0.76 7.48 -1.71
C LYS A 144 -0.37 7.84 -2.66
N GLY A 145 -0.31 7.33 -3.90
CA GLY A 145 -1.41 7.43 -4.85
C GLY A 145 -2.65 6.67 -4.36
N ALA A 146 -2.45 5.45 -3.85
CA ALA A 146 -3.49 4.65 -3.22
C ALA A 146 -4.10 5.33 -1.98
N TYR A 147 -3.28 5.95 -1.12
CA TYR A 147 -3.76 6.77 -0.02
C TYR A 147 -4.70 7.89 -0.49
N SER A 148 -4.29 8.63 -1.54
CA SER A 148 -5.10 9.73 -2.08
C SER A 148 -6.45 9.22 -2.59
N LEU A 149 -6.45 8.15 -3.39
CA LEU A 149 -7.67 7.52 -3.91
C LEU A 149 -8.56 7.03 -2.76
N ALA A 150 -8.01 6.32 -1.77
CA ALA A 150 -8.75 5.85 -0.61
C ALA A 150 -9.41 7.00 0.16
N GLN A 151 -8.73 8.14 0.32
CA GLN A 151 -9.31 9.31 0.97
C GLN A 151 -10.49 9.91 0.19
N ALA A 152 -10.48 9.82 -1.15
CA ALA A 152 -11.61 10.22 -1.97
C ALA A 152 -12.81 9.26 -1.78
N LEU A 153 -12.53 7.95 -1.77
CA LEU A 153 -13.55 6.91 -1.60
C LEU A 153 -14.20 6.87 -0.22
N ARG A 154 -13.64 7.57 0.79
CA ARG A 154 -14.35 7.77 2.07
C ARG A 154 -15.64 8.58 1.90
N ILE A 155 -15.65 9.49 0.93
CA ILE A 155 -16.75 10.45 0.74
C ILE A 155 -17.48 10.27 -0.59
N ASN A 156 -16.83 9.75 -1.63
CA ASN A 156 -17.51 9.42 -2.87
C ASN A 156 -18.55 8.31 -2.62
N ARG A 157 -19.71 8.43 -3.26
CA ARG A 157 -20.84 7.49 -3.16
C ARG A 157 -21.34 7.02 -4.53
N THR A 158 -20.68 7.44 -5.61
CA THR A 158 -21.10 7.17 -6.99
C THR A 158 -20.24 6.09 -7.63
N LEU A 159 -18.93 6.08 -7.38
CA LEU A 159 -18.03 5.10 -7.95
C LEU A 159 -18.34 3.72 -7.37
N THR A 160 -18.71 2.78 -8.24
CA THR A 160 -19.04 1.40 -7.91
C THR A 160 -17.91 0.45 -8.28
N ASP A 161 -17.07 0.81 -9.25
CA ASP A 161 -16.02 -0.07 -9.76
C ASP A 161 -14.70 0.70 -9.91
N LEU A 162 -13.67 0.21 -9.23
CA LEU A 162 -12.30 0.73 -9.33
C LEU A 162 -11.31 -0.42 -9.56
N ASN A 163 -10.75 -0.49 -10.76
CA ASN A 163 -9.69 -1.44 -11.08
C ASN A 163 -8.30 -0.80 -10.91
N LEU A 164 -7.49 -1.35 -10.01
CA LEU A 164 -6.11 -0.91 -9.73
C LEU A 164 -5.09 -2.05 -9.90
N GLU A 165 -5.42 -3.10 -10.66
CA GLU A 165 -4.50 -4.20 -10.90
C GLU A 165 -3.14 -3.74 -11.48
N ARG A 166 -2.11 -4.55 -11.25
CA ARG A 166 -0.75 -4.33 -11.78
C ARG A 166 -0.13 -2.97 -11.43
N ASN A 167 -0.56 -2.36 -10.33
CA ASN A 167 0.07 -1.19 -9.72
C ASN A 167 1.03 -1.59 -8.57
N ARG A 168 1.77 -0.60 -8.05
CA ARG A 168 2.74 -0.76 -6.94
C ARG A 168 2.15 -0.29 -5.61
N ILE A 169 0.87 -0.56 -5.39
CA ILE A 169 0.09 -0.11 -4.22
C ILE A 169 0.70 -0.62 -2.91
N GLY A 170 1.15 -1.87 -2.93
CA GLY A 170 1.68 -2.57 -1.77
C GLY A 170 0.66 -2.73 -0.64
N ASN A 171 1.12 -3.32 0.45
CA ASN A 171 0.27 -3.65 1.60
C ASN A 171 -0.23 -2.39 2.33
N THR A 172 0.61 -1.36 2.38
CA THR A 172 0.25 -0.05 2.94
C THR A 172 -0.91 0.59 2.17
N GLY A 173 -0.83 0.63 0.83
CA GLY A 173 -1.87 1.20 0.00
C GLY A 173 -3.21 0.47 0.13
N ALA A 174 -3.18 -0.87 0.18
CA ALA A 174 -4.38 -1.68 0.37
C ALA A 174 -5.07 -1.45 1.71
N ARG A 175 -4.30 -1.21 2.79
CA ARG A 175 -4.88 -0.86 4.10
C ARG A 175 -5.58 0.50 4.08
N HIS A 176 -5.10 1.46 3.30
CA HIS A 176 -5.80 2.73 3.13
C HIS A 176 -7.20 2.50 2.56
N PHE A 177 -7.33 1.65 1.53
CA PHE A 177 -8.64 1.25 0.99
C PHE A 177 -9.50 0.52 2.02
N ALA A 178 -8.97 -0.49 2.70
CA ALA A 178 -9.73 -1.22 3.73
C ALA A 178 -10.30 -0.28 4.82
N ARG A 179 -9.49 0.69 5.28
CA ARG A 179 -9.96 1.70 6.25
C ARG A 179 -11.00 2.64 5.66
N ALA A 180 -10.84 3.04 4.40
CA ALA A 180 -11.79 3.91 3.72
C ALA A 180 -13.16 3.23 3.56
N LEU A 181 -13.18 1.98 3.13
CA LEU A 181 -14.41 1.18 2.96
C LEU A 181 -15.15 0.97 4.28
N ASN A 182 -14.44 0.70 5.37
CA ASN A 182 -15.04 0.61 6.70
C ASN A 182 -15.73 1.91 7.16
N GLN A 183 -15.36 3.06 6.60
CA GLN A 183 -15.96 4.36 6.90
C GLN A 183 -17.02 4.77 5.87
N ASN A 184 -17.09 4.07 4.74
CA ASN A 184 -18.06 4.28 3.67
C ASN A 184 -19.10 3.15 3.70
N THR A 185 -19.87 3.07 4.79
CA THR A 185 -20.81 1.97 5.06
C THR A 185 -22.06 1.96 4.16
N GLY A 186 -22.11 2.77 3.10
CA GLY A 186 -23.25 2.88 2.18
C GLY A 186 -22.86 2.89 0.71
N SER A 187 -21.62 2.54 0.37
CA SER A 187 -21.15 2.44 -1.02
C SER A 187 -20.85 0.98 -1.36
N ASP A 188 -21.51 0.46 -2.39
CA ASP A 188 -21.24 -0.87 -2.94
C ASP A 188 -20.10 -0.79 -3.95
N ILE A 189 -18.93 -0.33 -3.50
CA ILE A 189 -17.75 -0.21 -4.37
C ILE A 189 -16.92 -1.51 -4.37
N LEU A 190 -16.67 -2.04 -5.56
CA LEU A 190 -15.70 -3.10 -5.82
C LEU A 190 -14.34 -2.48 -6.18
N ILE A 191 -13.33 -2.77 -5.37
CA ILE A 191 -11.94 -2.38 -5.65
C ILE A 191 -11.14 -3.63 -6.02
N ILE A 192 -10.71 -3.73 -7.27
CA ILE A 192 -9.83 -4.79 -7.75
C ILE A 192 -8.38 -4.34 -7.52
N MET A 193 -7.63 -5.10 -6.73
CA MET A 193 -6.26 -4.78 -6.32
C MET A 193 -5.27 -5.86 -6.78
N PRO A 194 -3.97 -5.56 -6.88
CA PRO A 194 -2.93 -6.55 -7.21
C PRO A 194 -3.00 -7.81 -6.34
N SER A 195 -2.92 -8.98 -6.98
CA SER A 195 -3.10 -10.32 -6.38
C SER A 195 -2.10 -10.70 -5.27
N HIS A 196 -0.97 -9.99 -5.14
CA HIS A 196 0.08 -10.28 -4.16
C HIS A 196 0.00 -9.41 -2.89
N ILE A 197 -1.09 -8.66 -2.69
CA ILE A 197 -1.23 -7.78 -1.54
C ILE A 197 -1.56 -8.57 -0.27
N ASN A 198 -0.75 -8.38 0.76
CA ASN A 198 -0.95 -8.92 2.10
C ASN A 198 -1.20 -7.77 3.09
N THR A 199 -2.43 -7.53 3.50
CA THR A 199 -2.76 -6.43 4.43
C THR A 199 -2.22 -6.62 5.84
N GLN A 200 -1.70 -7.81 6.18
CA GLN A 200 -1.24 -8.19 7.52
C GLN A 200 0.26 -8.01 7.77
N TYR A 201 1.08 -7.76 6.74
CA TYR A 201 2.53 -7.60 6.88
C TYR A 201 3.07 -6.47 5.96
N SER A 202 4.19 -5.84 6.30
CA SER A 202 4.96 -4.99 5.37
C SER A 202 5.80 -5.86 4.42
N SER A 203 6.39 -5.26 3.37
CA SER A 203 7.30 -5.98 2.47
C SER A 203 8.52 -6.54 3.22
N ASP A 204 9.13 -5.74 4.10
CA ASP A 204 10.29 -6.15 4.91
C ASP A 204 9.92 -7.27 5.89
N GLU A 205 8.72 -7.22 6.47
CA GLU A 205 8.19 -8.29 7.33
C GLU A 205 8.00 -9.60 6.54
N ILE A 206 7.48 -9.52 5.31
CA ILE A 206 7.36 -10.69 4.42
C ILE A 206 8.74 -11.28 4.11
N GLU A 207 9.73 -10.44 3.83
CA GLU A 207 11.09 -10.92 3.55
C GLU A 207 11.71 -11.62 4.76
N LEU A 208 11.57 -11.02 5.95
CA LEU A 208 11.97 -11.63 7.22
C LEU A 208 11.30 -13.01 7.42
N ILE A 209 9.99 -13.08 7.23
CA ILE A 209 9.22 -14.31 7.40
C ILE A 209 9.66 -15.37 6.39
N ASN A 210 9.89 -14.98 5.13
CA ASN A 210 10.37 -15.88 4.09
C ASN A 210 11.75 -16.45 4.42
N ARG A 211 12.67 -15.64 4.96
CA ARG A 211 13.98 -16.15 5.43
C ARG A 211 13.82 -17.19 6.53
N VAL A 212 12.92 -16.96 7.48
CA VAL A 212 12.65 -17.93 8.55
C VAL A 212 11.96 -19.19 8.01
N HIS A 213 10.98 -19.05 7.11
CA HIS A 213 10.26 -20.19 6.51
C HIS A 213 11.12 -21.01 5.57
N ALA A 214 12.15 -20.42 4.95
CA ALA A 214 13.12 -21.17 4.16
C ALA A 214 13.92 -22.17 5.01
N ARG A 215 14.15 -21.87 6.30
CA ARG A 215 14.78 -22.79 7.28
C ARG A 215 13.77 -23.66 8.03
N PHE A 216 12.60 -23.11 8.34
CA PHE A 216 11.54 -23.79 9.08
C PHE A 216 10.22 -23.76 8.28
N PRO A 217 10.09 -24.65 7.28
CA PRO A 217 8.90 -24.73 6.43
C PRO A 217 7.63 -25.05 7.23
N ASN A 218 6.50 -24.46 6.83
CA ASN A 218 5.22 -24.66 7.53
C ASN A 218 4.66 -26.09 7.42
N ASN A 219 5.14 -26.89 6.46
CA ASN A 219 4.68 -28.24 6.16
C ASN A 219 5.44 -29.34 6.92
N GLU A 220 6.47 -28.99 7.69
CA GLU A 220 7.26 -29.94 8.48
C GLU A 220 6.94 -29.80 9.98
N PRO A 221 6.96 -30.90 10.76
CA PRO A 221 6.84 -30.85 12.20
C PRO A 221 7.91 -29.93 12.81
N THR A 222 7.48 -28.76 13.25
CA THR A 222 8.38 -27.75 13.80
C THR A 222 8.18 -27.66 15.30
N ARG A 223 9.23 -27.94 16.08
CA ARG A 223 9.23 -27.65 17.52
C ARG A 223 9.49 -26.15 17.72
N PHE A 224 8.63 -25.49 18.48
CA PHE A 224 8.79 -24.08 18.83
C PHE A 224 9.44 -23.89 20.20
N LEU A 225 10.20 -22.81 20.34
CA LEU A 225 10.56 -22.25 21.63
C LEU A 225 9.53 -21.18 21.99
N PHE A 226 8.65 -21.50 22.94
CA PHE A 226 7.67 -20.56 23.45
C PHE A 226 8.27 -19.64 24.51
N PHE A 227 7.89 -18.38 24.46
CA PHE A 227 8.20 -17.44 25.52
C PHE A 227 7.07 -16.44 25.72
N TYR A 228 6.91 -16.01 26.95
CA TYR A 228 5.95 -14.99 27.34
C TYR A 228 6.38 -14.38 28.69
N THR A 229 5.87 -13.19 29.01
CA THR A 229 6.17 -12.40 30.22
C THR A 229 7.52 -11.68 30.25
N ASN A 230 7.65 -10.72 31.18
CA ASN A 230 8.87 -9.96 31.42
C ASN A 230 9.99 -10.75 32.12
N GLN A 231 9.71 -11.98 32.57
CA GLN A 231 10.72 -12.87 33.13
C GLN A 231 11.50 -13.59 32.03
N SER A 232 10.93 -13.68 30.83
CA SER A 232 11.62 -14.27 29.70
C SER A 232 12.71 -13.34 29.19
N PRO A 233 13.97 -13.79 29.08
CA PRO A 233 15.07 -13.01 28.50
C PRO A 233 14.86 -12.68 27.02
N TYR A 234 13.91 -13.34 26.36
CA TYR A 234 13.51 -13.07 24.97
C TYR A 234 12.48 -11.95 24.86
N SER A 235 11.85 -11.53 25.96
CA SER A 235 10.87 -10.45 25.96
C SER A 235 11.51 -9.07 25.82
N ASN A 236 10.83 -8.15 25.12
CA ASN A 236 11.19 -6.73 25.08
C ASN A 236 11.11 -6.06 26.47
N PHE A 237 10.34 -6.64 27.39
CA PHE A 237 10.15 -6.14 28.75
C PHE A 237 11.23 -6.62 29.72
N TYR A 238 12.07 -7.56 29.31
CA TYR A 238 13.15 -8.07 30.14
C TYR A 238 14.18 -6.97 30.40
N PRO A 239 14.61 -6.74 31.65
CA PRO A 239 15.66 -5.77 31.96
C PRO A 239 16.97 -6.14 31.25
N SER A 240 17.41 -5.29 30.34
CA SER A 240 18.65 -5.47 29.59
C SER A 240 19.20 -4.11 29.18
N LYS A 241 20.41 -3.80 29.64
CA LYS A 241 21.08 -2.55 29.31
C LYS A 241 21.49 -2.56 27.84
N ILE A 242 21.12 -1.51 27.12
CA ILE A 242 21.41 -1.30 25.70
C ILE A 242 21.93 0.13 25.55
N THR A 243 23.02 0.32 24.82
CA THR A 243 23.55 1.64 24.52
C THR A 243 23.61 1.86 23.01
N GLU A 244 23.09 2.98 22.53
CA GLU A 244 23.18 3.41 21.14
C GLU A 244 23.48 4.91 21.09
N ASN A 245 24.52 5.33 20.35
CA ASN A 245 24.88 6.74 20.16
C ASN A 245 25.04 7.53 21.48
N GLY A 246 25.55 6.88 22.53
CA GLY A 246 25.73 7.48 23.87
C GLY A 246 24.46 7.55 24.72
N ILE A 247 23.31 7.09 24.21
CA ILE A 247 22.05 6.98 24.96
C ILE A 247 21.93 5.57 25.53
N GLU A 248 21.61 5.49 26.81
CA GLU A 248 21.42 4.22 27.52
C GLU A 248 19.93 3.93 27.71
N PHE A 249 19.55 2.68 27.46
CA PHE A 249 18.21 2.13 27.65
C PHE A 249 18.28 0.93 28.60
N HIS A 250 17.27 0.76 29.45
CA HIS A 250 17.19 -0.34 30.41
C HIS A 250 16.42 -1.57 29.90
N SER A 251 15.80 -1.48 28.72
CA SER A 251 15.08 -2.57 28.07
C SER A 251 14.85 -2.28 26.59
N THR A 252 14.59 -3.33 25.80
CA THR A 252 14.23 -3.15 24.39
C THR A 252 12.86 -2.46 24.21
N GLU A 253 11.94 -2.57 25.17
CA GLU A 253 10.69 -1.81 25.17
C GLU A 253 10.96 -0.29 25.27
N GLN A 254 11.89 0.13 26.14
CA GLN A 254 12.26 1.54 26.24
C GLN A 254 12.91 2.03 24.94
N TYR A 255 13.85 1.25 24.38
CA TYR A 255 14.47 1.52 23.08
C TYR A 255 13.39 1.71 21.99
N MET A 256 12.50 0.72 21.83
CA MET A 256 11.43 0.76 20.84
C MET A 256 10.56 2.02 20.98
N MET A 257 10.12 2.34 22.20
CA MET A 257 9.24 3.49 22.43
C MET A 257 9.95 4.82 22.20
N TYR A 258 11.23 4.93 22.57
CA TYR A 258 12.06 6.10 22.28
C TYR A 258 12.18 6.33 20.78
N HIS A 259 12.59 5.30 20.03
CA HIS A 259 12.72 5.40 18.57
C HIS A 259 11.38 5.64 17.87
N LYS A 260 10.26 5.15 18.43
CA LYS A 260 8.92 5.50 17.98
C LYS A 260 8.66 7.00 18.13
N ALA A 261 8.94 7.59 19.28
CA ALA A 261 8.76 9.03 19.50
C ALA A 261 9.65 9.86 18.56
N LYS A 262 10.91 9.45 18.37
CA LYS A 262 11.84 10.08 17.42
C LYS A 262 11.36 9.99 15.97
N LEU A 263 10.79 8.87 15.55
CA LEU A 263 10.23 8.68 14.20
C LEU A 263 9.13 9.71 13.88
N PHE A 264 8.34 10.10 14.87
CA PHE A 264 7.26 11.09 14.74
C PHE A 264 7.63 12.49 15.22
N LYS A 265 8.94 12.74 15.45
CA LYS A 265 9.50 14.03 15.86
C LYS A 265 8.88 14.58 17.15
N ASP A 266 8.53 13.69 18.09
CA ASP A 266 8.01 14.04 19.41
C ASP A 266 9.13 13.97 20.46
N GLU A 267 9.95 15.03 20.52
CA GLU A 267 11.10 15.11 21.42
C GLU A 267 10.70 15.11 22.90
N GLU A 268 9.54 15.68 23.23
CA GLU A 268 9.02 15.73 24.60
C GLU A 268 8.70 14.32 25.12
N ILE A 269 7.98 13.52 24.32
CA ILE A 269 7.69 12.13 24.69
C ILE A 269 8.97 11.27 24.64
N ALA A 270 9.88 11.53 23.70
CA ALA A 270 11.16 10.82 23.64
C ALA A 270 11.96 11.01 24.94
N ASP A 271 12.10 12.25 25.41
CA ASP A 271 12.77 12.56 26.68
C ASP A 271 12.04 11.93 27.89
N ALA A 272 10.71 12.01 27.92
CA ALA A 272 9.91 11.39 28.98
C ALA A 272 10.10 9.86 29.02
N ILE A 273 10.29 9.20 27.88
CA ILE A 273 10.54 7.75 27.79
C ILE A 273 11.92 7.41 28.34
N LEU A 274 12.95 8.21 28.10
CA LEU A 274 14.29 7.98 28.66
C LEU A 274 14.28 8.02 30.20
N HIS A 275 13.46 8.90 30.78
CA HIS A 275 13.31 9.02 32.23
C HIS A 275 12.30 8.02 32.85
N ALA A 276 11.60 7.22 32.03
CA ALA A 276 10.60 6.29 32.52
C ALA A 276 11.21 5.03 33.15
N ALA A 277 10.95 4.83 34.45
CA ALA A 277 11.58 3.76 35.24
C ALA A 277 11.18 2.31 34.88
N THR A 278 10.16 2.09 34.04
CA THR A 278 9.70 0.71 33.73
C THR A 278 9.26 0.59 32.27
N PRO A 279 9.42 -0.59 31.65
CA PRO A 279 8.89 -0.89 30.32
C PRO A 279 7.39 -0.55 30.18
N GLY A 280 6.58 -0.84 31.20
CA GLY A 280 5.15 -0.53 31.21
C GLY A 280 4.85 0.98 31.11
N LYS A 281 5.62 1.82 31.82
CA LYS A 281 5.53 3.29 31.71
C LYS A 281 5.98 3.76 30.32
N CYS A 282 7.06 3.20 29.78
CA CYS A 282 7.53 3.49 28.41
C CYS A 282 6.44 3.21 27.38
N ARG A 283 5.80 2.03 27.46
CA ARG A 283 4.68 1.65 26.60
C ARG A 283 3.51 2.64 26.71
N GLY A 284 3.19 3.05 27.94
CA GLY A 284 2.14 4.03 28.22
C GLY A 284 2.41 5.38 27.54
N LEU A 285 3.65 5.88 27.64
CA LEU A 285 4.09 7.10 26.96
C LEU A 285 4.10 6.94 25.44
N GLY A 286 4.56 5.81 24.92
CA GLY A 286 4.58 5.52 23.50
C GLY A 286 3.20 5.44 22.83
N ARG A 287 2.12 5.26 23.61
CA ARG A 287 0.73 5.40 23.13
C ARG A 287 0.28 6.85 22.98
N ARG A 288 1.02 7.80 23.54
CA ARG A 288 0.72 9.24 23.57
C ARG A 288 1.59 10.08 22.60
N VAL A 289 2.43 9.42 21.80
CA VAL A 289 3.27 10.06 20.78
C VAL A 289 2.41 10.92 19.84
N LYS A 290 2.75 12.19 19.71
CA LYS A 290 2.14 13.17 18.81
C LYS A 290 2.47 12.83 17.35
N ASN A 291 1.64 13.29 16.43
CA ASN A 291 1.81 13.10 14.97
C ASN A 291 1.90 11.62 14.55
N PHE A 292 1.37 10.70 15.34
CA PHE A 292 1.45 9.28 15.06
C PHE A 292 0.66 8.93 13.78
N GLU A 293 1.37 8.38 12.80
CA GLU A 293 0.79 7.80 11.59
C GLU A 293 1.01 6.28 11.58
N ALA A 294 -0.09 5.53 11.64
CA ALA A 294 -0.05 4.08 11.80
C ALA A 294 0.76 3.36 10.72
N ASP A 295 0.69 3.82 9.47
CA ASP A 295 1.41 3.19 8.36
C ASP A 295 2.91 3.47 8.37
N ILE A 296 3.34 4.67 8.79
CA ILE A 296 4.75 4.97 9.01
C ILE A 296 5.31 4.05 10.11
N TRP A 297 4.59 3.91 11.23
CA TRP A 297 5.02 3.01 12.30
C TRP A 297 5.07 1.56 11.83
N TRP A 298 4.05 1.10 11.12
CA TRP A 298 3.97 -0.26 10.59
C TRP A 298 5.18 -0.61 9.73
N ASN A 299 5.60 0.30 8.84
CA ASN A 299 6.73 0.06 7.95
C ASN A 299 8.09 0.16 8.65
N ASN A 300 8.15 0.62 9.90
CA ASN A 300 9.41 0.81 10.63
C ASN A 300 9.55 -0.06 11.89
N ARG A 301 8.44 -0.54 12.47
CA ARG A 301 8.43 -1.20 13.79
C ARG A 301 9.37 -2.41 13.85
N THR A 302 9.39 -3.25 12.81
CA THR A 302 10.15 -4.49 12.80
C THR A 302 11.65 -4.21 12.72
N ARG A 303 12.07 -3.24 11.90
CA ARG A 303 13.46 -2.77 11.86
C ARG A 303 13.91 -2.22 13.21
N ILE A 304 13.11 -1.34 13.81
CA ILE A 304 13.43 -0.70 15.10
C ILE A 304 13.56 -1.76 16.21
N VAL A 305 12.59 -2.68 16.33
CA VAL A 305 12.64 -3.71 17.37
C VAL A 305 13.72 -4.74 17.11
N SER A 306 14.05 -5.01 15.83
CA SER A 306 15.14 -5.91 15.45
C SER A 306 16.48 -5.35 15.91
N GLU A 307 16.72 -4.06 15.66
CA GLU A 307 17.95 -3.39 16.10
C GLU A 307 18.08 -3.39 17.63
N GLY A 308 17.02 -3.01 18.35
CA GLY A 308 17.04 -3.00 19.81
C GLY A 308 17.31 -4.39 20.42
N ASN A 309 16.78 -5.46 19.82
CA ASN A 309 17.10 -6.83 20.27
C ASN A 309 18.50 -7.26 19.84
N TYR A 310 18.96 -6.86 18.65
CA TYR A 310 20.32 -7.16 18.19
C TYR A 310 21.35 -6.54 19.13
N LEU A 311 21.19 -5.26 19.51
CA LEU A 311 22.03 -4.60 20.50
C LEU A 311 21.93 -5.27 21.88
N LYS A 312 20.71 -5.63 22.33
CA LYS A 312 20.51 -6.38 23.58
C LYS A 312 21.37 -7.64 23.62
N PHE A 313 21.33 -8.48 22.60
CA PHE A 313 22.06 -9.74 22.60
C PHE A 313 23.54 -9.59 22.26
N THR A 314 23.96 -8.54 21.56
CA THR A 314 25.39 -8.32 21.27
C THR A 314 26.13 -7.62 22.40
N GLN A 315 25.47 -6.75 23.17
CA GLN A 315 26.07 -6.00 24.28
C GLN A 315 26.00 -6.72 25.63
N ASN A 316 25.21 -7.80 25.74
CA ASN A 316 25.06 -8.58 26.97
C ASN A 316 25.51 -10.04 26.75
N ALA A 317 26.75 -10.36 27.10
CA ALA A 317 27.37 -11.67 26.83
C ALA A 317 26.53 -12.86 27.34
N THR A 318 26.06 -12.81 28.59
CA THR A 318 25.22 -13.88 29.17
C THR A 318 23.91 -14.08 28.40
N LEU A 319 23.28 -12.99 27.92
CA LEU A 319 22.06 -13.10 27.12
C LEU A 319 22.38 -13.64 25.72
N LYS A 320 23.53 -13.25 25.13
CA LYS A 320 24.02 -13.78 23.85
C LYS A 320 24.17 -15.30 23.93
N ASP A 321 24.87 -15.78 24.95
CA ASP A 321 25.13 -17.21 25.13
C ASP A 321 23.82 -17.97 25.32
N LEU A 322 22.89 -17.44 26.13
CA LEU A 322 21.57 -18.02 26.30
C LEU A 322 20.77 -18.08 24.99
N LEU A 323 20.88 -17.06 24.15
CA LEU A 323 20.21 -17.00 22.85
C LEU A 323 20.81 -18.02 21.87
N LEU A 324 22.13 -18.18 21.86
CA LEU A 324 22.83 -19.05 20.91
C LEU A 324 22.83 -20.54 21.30
N ASN A 325 22.81 -20.84 22.61
CA ASN A 325 22.85 -22.19 23.15
C ASN A 325 21.50 -22.95 23.10
N GLN A 326 20.43 -22.30 22.63
CA GLN A 326 19.17 -22.98 22.38
C GLN A 326 19.26 -23.90 21.14
N GLN A 327 18.42 -24.94 21.10
CA GLN A 327 18.26 -25.79 19.91
C GLN A 327 17.92 -24.91 18.70
N ASP A 328 18.23 -25.36 17.48
CA ASP A 328 17.86 -24.59 16.28
C ASP A 328 16.35 -24.70 16.04
N THR A 329 15.59 -23.94 16.81
CA THR A 329 14.13 -23.92 16.84
C THR A 329 13.63 -22.49 16.70
N PRO A 330 12.56 -22.26 15.92
CA PRO A 330 11.97 -20.94 15.79
C PRO A 330 11.26 -20.51 17.07
N PHE A 331 11.37 -19.22 17.37
CA PHE A 331 10.74 -18.60 18.53
C PHE A 331 9.25 -18.32 18.28
N VAL A 332 8.46 -18.42 19.34
CA VAL A 332 7.04 -18.04 19.36
C VAL A 332 6.73 -17.25 20.62
N GLU A 333 6.28 -16.01 20.45
CA GLU A 333 5.79 -15.21 21.57
C GLU A 333 4.35 -15.60 21.90
N ALA A 334 4.20 -16.42 22.95
CA ALA A 334 2.95 -17.02 23.40
C ALA A 334 2.11 -16.04 24.24
N SER A 335 1.88 -14.84 23.71
CA SER A 335 1.08 -13.78 24.32
C SER A 335 -0.38 -13.86 23.87
N PRO A 336 -1.35 -14.13 24.78
CA PRO A 336 -2.78 -14.19 24.41
C PRO A 336 -3.36 -12.84 23.99
N SER A 337 -2.77 -11.75 24.47
CA SER A 337 -3.28 -10.38 24.28
C SER A 337 -2.52 -9.57 23.23
N ASP A 338 -1.39 -10.07 22.74
CA ASP A 338 -0.58 -9.38 21.72
C ASP A 338 -0.70 -10.11 20.38
N ALA A 339 -1.40 -9.48 19.44
CA ALA A 339 -1.59 -10.01 18.09
C ALA A 339 -0.54 -9.49 17.08
N ILE A 340 0.39 -8.62 17.49
CA ILE A 340 1.44 -8.08 16.63
C ILE A 340 2.76 -8.81 16.89
N TRP A 341 3.23 -8.76 18.13
CA TRP A 341 4.50 -9.37 18.50
C TRP A 341 4.33 -10.85 18.80
N GLY A 342 3.17 -11.23 19.36
CA GLY A 342 2.78 -12.61 19.67
C GLY A 342 1.79 -13.25 18.72
N VAL A 343 1.44 -14.50 19.06
CA VAL A 343 0.51 -15.35 18.29
C VAL A 343 -0.96 -15.22 18.70
N GLY A 344 -1.26 -14.45 19.75
CA GLY A 344 -2.63 -14.34 20.28
C GLY A 344 -3.16 -15.61 20.96
N LEU A 345 -2.26 -16.50 21.38
CA LEU A 345 -2.54 -17.76 22.09
C LEU A 345 -1.57 -17.90 23.27
N ALA A 346 -2.02 -18.56 24.34
CA ALA A 346 -1.19 -18.89 25.49
C ALA A 346 -0.32 -20.12 25.19
N GLU A 347 0.82 -20.28 25.89
CA GLU A 347 1.72 -21.42 25.70
C GLU A 347 1.06 -22.79 25.93
N ASN A 348 0.07 -22.84 26.83
CA ASN A 348 -0.69 -24.04 27.13
C ASN A 348 -1.92 -24.26 26.23
N ASP A 349 -2.15 -23.39 25.24
CA ASP A 349 -3.25 -23.54 24.28
C ASP A 349 -2.95 -24.72 23.34
N PRO A 350 -3.85 -25.72 23.21
CA PRO A 350 -3.59 -26.91 22.38
C PRO A 350 -3.39 -26.57 20.89
N LEU A 351 -3.85 -25.40 20.43
CA LEU A 351 -3.73 -24.98 19.05
C LEU A 351 -2.41 -24.24 18.75
N ILE A 352 -1.63 -23.86 19.76
CA ILE A 352 -0.43 -23.01 19.57
C ILE A 352 0.64 -23.65 18.68
N GLN A 353 0.68 -24.99 18.58
CA GLN A 353 1.60 -25.71 17.71
C GLN A 353 1.26 -25.58 16.21
N GLN A 354 0.04 -25.15 15.88
CA GLN A 354 -0.45 -25.05 14.51
C GLN A 354 -0.39 -23.59 14.04
N ARG A 355 0.60 -23.21 13.21
CA ARG A 355 0.73 -21.84 12.70
C ARG A 355 -0.55 -21.28 12.06
N SER A 356 -1.34 -22.14 11.42
CA SER A 356 -2.61 -21.76 10.78
C SER A 356 -3.72 -21.32 11.73
N THR A 357 -3.59 -21.63 13.04
CA THR A 357 -4.57 -21.24 14.07
C THR A 357 -4.20 -19.96 14.79
N TRP A 358 -2.99 -19.44 14.54
CA TRP A 358 -2.50 -18.23 15.19
C TRP A 358 -3.37 -17.03 14.81
N LYS A 359 -3.73 -16.25 15.82
CA LYS A 359 -4.52 -15.01 15.66
C LYS A 359 -3.64 -13.77 15.56
N GLY A 360 -2.34 -13.93 15.87
CA GLY A 360 -1.33 -12.89 15.85
C GLY A 360 -0.19 -13.18 14.90
N LEU A 361 0.60 -12.14 14.63
CA LEU A 361 1.62 -12.14 13.58
C LEU A 361 2.94 -12.81 13.97
N ASN A 362 3.20 -13.03 15.26
CA ASN A 362 4.45 -13.56 15.82
C ASN A 362 5.73 -12.82 15.36
N LEU A 363 5.67 -11.50 15.15
CA LEU A 363 6.82 -10.76 14.61
C LEU A 363 8.06 -10.86 15.51
N MET A 364 7.87 -10.95 16.83
CA MET A 364 8.99 -11.11 17.76
C MET A 364 9.66 -12.47 17.58
N GLY A 365 8.87 -13.53 17.39
CA GLY A 365 9.38 -14.87 17.13
C GLY A 365 10.21 -14.94 15.85
N TYR A 366 9.71 -14.35 14.75
CA TYR A 366 10.46 -14.28 13.49
C TYR A 366 11.76 -13.49 13.64
N LEU A 367 11.71 -12.35 14.32
CA LEU A 367 12.85 -11.47 14.54
C LEU A 367 13.96 -12.13 15.38
N LEU A 368 13.61 -12.77 16.50
CA LEU A 368 14.58 -13.46 17.34
C LEU A 368 15.23 -14.63 16.62
N THR A 369 14.44 -15.37 15.82
CA THR A 369 14.94 -16.47 15.01
C THR A 369 15.97 -15.97 13.99
N ASP A 370 15.68 -14.87 13.28
CA ASP A 370 16.61 -14.24 12.33
C ASP A 370 17.88 -13.70 13.03
N ILE A 371 17.76 -13.10 14.22
CA ILE A 371 18.92 -12.64 15.00
C ILE A 371 19.84 -13.80 15.40
N VAL A 372 19.30 -14.93 15.87
CA VAL A 372 20.11 -16.13 16.18
C VAL A 372 20.95 -16.52 14.99
N HIS A 373 20.34 -16.59 13.81
CA HIS A 373 21.03 -17.00 12.59
C HIS A 373 22.08 -15.99 12.16
N ARG A 374 21.75 -14.69 12.16
CA ARG A 374 22.73 -13.63 11.86
C ARG A 374 23.95 -13.72 12.78
N LEU A 375 23.75 -13.95 14.07
CA LEU A 375 24.84 -14.04 15.04
C LEU A 375 25.67 -15.32 14.84
N ARG A 376 25.05 -16.47 14.55
CA ARG A 376 25.76 -17.72 14.22
C ARG A 376 26.59 -17.57 12.95
N ASP A 377 26.02 -16.95 11.91
CA ASP A 377 26.71 -16.73 10.64
C ASP A 377 27.93 -15.80 10.80
N THR A 378 27.88 -14.81 11.70
CA THR A 378 29.04 -13.98 12.05
C THR A 378 30.16 -14.80 12.71
N ILE A 379 29.83 -15.63 13.70
CA ILE A 379 30.82 -16.48 14.40
C ILE A 379 31.52 -17.41 13.42
N THR A 380 30.77 -18.08 12.53
CA THR A 380 31.36 -19.01 11.54
C THR A 380 32.30 -18.33 10.54
N LYS A 381 32.15 -17.02 10.31
CA LYS A 381 33.04 -16.27 9.41
C LYS A 381 34.32 -15.83 10.10
N ASP A 382 34.24 -15.47 11.38
CA ASP A 382 35.41 -15.12 12.19
C ASP A 382 36.29 -16.37 12.39
N ASP A 383 35.68 -17.53 12.70
CA ASP A 383 36.38 -18.83 12.85
C ASP A 383 37.01 -19.36 11.54
N ALA A 384 36.60 -18.84 10.37
CA ALA A 384 37.13 -19.23 9.07
C ALA A 384 38.25 -18.29 8.57
N GLN A 385 38.54 -17.20 9.31
CA GLN A 385 39.60 -16.23 9.02
C GLN A 385 40.81 -16.34 9.95
N ASP A 386 40.67 -17.06 11.06
CA ASP A 386 41.76 -17.51 11.95
C ASP A 386 42.29 -18.90 11.53
#